data_AF-A0AA95I3Y1-F1
#
_entry.id   AF-A0AA95I3Y1-F1
#
_cell.length_a   1.000
_cell.length_b   1.000
_cell.length_c   1.000
_cell.angle_alpha   90.00
_cell.angle_beta   90.00
_cell.angle_gamma   90.00
#
_symmetry.space_group_name_H-M   'P 1'
#
loop_
_entity.id
_entity.type
_entity.pdbx_description
1 polymer ?
#
loop_
_entity_poly.entity_id
_entity_poly.type
_entity_poly.pdbx_seq_one_letter_code
_entity_poly.pdbx_strand_id
1 'polypeptide(L)'
;MNGYKDGTFKPDQTITREEMVVMLSRIVNLNDLANDTTKGNFNDLNGSYAASEIKVAAQAGIVSGKGDGRFDPKGNATRAEALQIILNVLELNPQLKKLLDSLS
;
A
#
# COMPACT_ATOMS: atom_id res chain seq x y z
N MET A 1 -13.61 -6.97 5.27
CA MET A 1 -13.61 -5.96 4.19
C MET A 1 -15.02 -5.90 3.65
N ASN A 2 -15.75 -4.80 3.86
CA ASN A 2 -17.04 -4.65 3.20
C ASN A 2 -16.78 -3.92 1.88
N GLY A 3 -16.98 -4.63 0.77
CA GLY A 3 -17.17 -3.99 -0.53
C GLY A 3 -18.33 -3.02 -0.47
N TYR A 4 -18.58 -2.28 -1.56
CA TYR A 4 -19.76 -1.42 -1.63
C TYR A 4 -21.02 -2.19 -1.25
N LYS A 5 -21.99 -1.50 -0.64
CA LYS A 5 -23.31 -2.09 -0.32
C LYS A 5 -24.00 -2.73 -1.54
N ASP A 6 -23.57 -2.39 -2.76
CA ASP A 6 -24.06 -2.91 -4.04
C ASP A 6 -23.30 -4.16 -4.54
N GLY A 7 -22.27 -4.63 -3.83
CA GLY A 7 -21.48 -5.82 -4.19
C GLY A 7 -20.50 -5.61 -5.35
N THR A 8 -20.39 -4.40 -5.90
CA THR A 8 -19.51 -4.15 -7.05
C THR A 8 -18.07 -3.86 -6.63
N PHE A 9 -17.11 -4.30 -7.44
CA PHE A 9 -15.72 -3.85 -7.36
C PHE A 9 -15.52 -2.74 -8.39
N LYS A 10 -15.11 -1.54 -7.94
CA LYS A 10 -14.90 -0.35 -8.79
C LYS A 10 -13.40 -0.04 -8.87
N PRO A 11 -12.66 -0.68 -9.80
CA PRO A 11 -11.19 -0.59 -9.86
C PRO A 11 -10.71 0.84 -10.15
N ASP A 12 -11.46 1.58 -10.97
CA ASP A 12 -11.11 2.93 -11.40
C ASP A 12 -11.51 4.01 -10.38
N GLN A 13 -12.23 3.62 -9.31
CA GLN A 13 -12.58 4.58 -8.29
C GLN A 13 -11.32 5.06 -7.57
N THR A 14 -11.21 6.37 -7.44
CA THR A 14 -10.11 7.00 -6.74
C THR A 14 -10.24 6.81 -5.22
N ILE A 15 -9.12 6.47 -4.61
CA ILE A 15 -8.84 6.48 -3.18
C ILE A 15 -7.65 7.39 -2.93
N THR A 16 -7.37 7.75 -1.69
CA THR A 16 -6.13 8.46 -1.36
C THR A 16 -4.94 7.49 -1.27
N ARG A 17 -3.74 8.02 -1.46
CA ARG A 17 -2.49 7.24 -1.29
C ARG A 17 -2.31 6.73 0.14
N GLU A 18 -2.77 7.47 1.16
CA GLU A 18 -2.78 6.99 2.55
C GLU A 18 -3.81 5.87 2.78
N GLU A 19 -4.99 5.92 2.14
CA GLU A 19 -5.98 4.83 2.19
C GLU A 19 -5.44 3.55 1.56
N MET A 20 -4.72 3.67 0.44
CA MET A 20 -4.02 2.56 -0.21
C MET A 20 -3.04 1.88 0.75
N VAL A 21 -2.22 2.66 1.45
CA VAL A 21 -1.24 2.12 2.41
C VAL A 21 -1.92 1.46 3.62
N VAL A 22 -3.03 2.01 4.11
CA VAL A 22 -3.81 1.37 5.19
C VAL A 22 -4.45 0.06 4.74
N MET A 23 -4.87 -0.05 3.49
CA MET A 23 -5.36 -1.33 2.96
C MET A 23 -4.23 -2.37 2.91
N LEU A 24 -3.04 -1.95 2.47
CA LEU A 24 -1.86 -2.82 2.44
C LEU A 24 -1.47 -3.31 3.85
N SER A 25 -1.42 -2.41 4.85
CA SER A 25 -1.01 -2.77 6.22
C SER A 25 -1.96 -3.76 6.91
N ARG A 26 -3.19 -3.89 6.42
CA ARG A 26 -4.16 -4.89 6.89
C ARG A 26 -3.98 -6.27 6.27
N ILE A 27 -3.29 -6.36 5.14
CA ILE A 27 -3.07 -7.61 4.40
C ILE A 27 -1.69 -8.18 4.75
N VAL A 28 -0.71 -7.32 4.98
CA VAL A 28 0.69 -7.70 5.18
C VAL A 28 1.22 -7.00 6.42
N ASN A 29 1.96 -7.74 7.25
CA ASN A 29 2.71 -7.13 8.34
C ASN A 29 3.94 -6.42 7.77
N LEU A 30 3.81 -5.11 7.54
CA LEU A 30 4.86 -4.29 6.90
C LEU A 30 6.17 -4.28 7.68
N ASN A 31 6.14 -4.48 9.00
CA ASN A 31 7.35 -4.51 9.83
C ASN A 31 8.25 -5.71 9.51
N ASP A 32 7.67 -6.83 9.10
CA ASP A 32 8.45 -8.04 8.74
C ASP A 32 9.20 -7.85 7.41
N LEU A 33 8.76 -6.88 6.60
CA LEU A 33 9.34 -6.56 5.29
C LEU A 33 10.23 -5.32 5.32
N ALA A 34 10.15 -4.50 6.36
CA ALA A 34 10.91 -3.26 6.47
C ALA A 34 12.41 -3.55 6.68
N ASN A 35 13.22 -3.15 5.70
CA ASN A 35 14.62 -3.53 5.60
C ASN A 35 15.57 -2.36 5.31
N ASP A 36 15.05 -1.18 4.94
CA ASP A 36 15.84 0.03 4.71
C ASP A 36 15.29 1.22 5.52
N THR A 37 15.89 1.48 6.68
CA THR A 37 15.45 2.56 7.59
C THR A 37 15.75 3.97 7.09
N THR A 38 16.55 4.12 6.02
CA THR A 38 16.85 5.41 5.41
C THR A 38 15.70 5.95 4.57
N LYS A 39 14.76 5.07 4.18
CA LYS A 39 13.53 5.41 3.47
C LYS A 39 12.39 5.81 4.41
N GLY A 40 11.34 6.38 3.82
CA GLY A 40 10.12 6.77 4.54
C GLY A 40 10.19 8.12 5.26
N ASN A 41 11.29 8.86 5.08
CA ASN A 41 11.47 10.20 5.63
C ASN A 41 10.82 11.23 4.69
N PHE A 42 9.50 11.40 4.80
CA PHE A 42 8.75 12.37 4.00
C PHE A 42 8.37 13.61 4.83
N ASN A 43 8.44 14.79 4.21
CA ASN A 43 8.19 16.08 4.86
C ASN A 43 6.70 16.48 4.91
N ASP A 44 5.82 15.73 4.23
CA ASP A 44 4.39 16.02 4.09
C ASP A 44 3.49 14.99 4.76
N LEU A 45 4.01 14.21 5.73
CA LEU A 45 3.20 13.24 6.49
C LEU A 45 2.40 13.87 7.64
N ASN A 46 2.70 15.12 8.00
CA ASN A 46 1.96 15.80 9.05
C ASN A 46 0.47 15.93 8.64
N GLY A 47 -0.44 15.40 9.46
CA GLY A 47 -1.87 15.35 9.16
C GLY A 47 -2.34 14.11 8.38
N SER A 48 -1.44 13.19 8.02
CA SER A 48 -1.83 11.85 7.58
C SER A 48 -2.02 10.93 8.78
N TYR A 49 -3.17 10.24 8.85
CA TYR A 49 -3.39 9.22 9.86
C TYR A 49 -2.62 7.93 9.57
N ALA A 50 -2.06 7.78 8.37
CA ALA A 50 -1.29 6.62 7.94
C ALA A 50 0.23 6.90 7.97
N ALA A 51 0.68 7.96 8.65
CA ALA A 51 2.08 8.39 8.59
C ALA A 51 3.07 7.28 8.97
N SER A 52 2.74 6.49 10.00
CA SER A 52 3.57 5.36 10.45
C SER A 52 3.62 4.26 9.39
N GLU A 53 2.46 3.86 8.88
CA GLU A 53 2.32 2.82 7.86
C GLU A 53 2.99 3.22 6.55
N ILE A 54 2.90 4.50 6.15
CA ILE A 54 3.58 5.05 4.97
C ILE A 54 5.09 4.92 5.14
N LYS A 55 5.61 5.27 6.32
CA LYS A 55 7.04 5.13 6.61
C LYS A 55 7.48 3.68 6.49
N VAL A 56 6.82 2.76 7.17
CA VAL A 56 7.19 1.33 7.17
C VAL A 56 7.04 0.73 5.76
N ALA A 57 5.96 1.05 5.04
CA ALA A 57 5.77 0.59 3.65
C ALA A 57 6.88 1.10 2.71
N ALA A 58 7.38 2.32 2.91
CA ALA A 58 8.50 2.85 2.14
C ALA A 58 9.83 2.18 2.52
N GLN A 59 10.03 1.87 3.80
CA GLN A 59 11.20 1.13 4.30
C GLN A 59 11.22 -0.32 3.79
N ALA A 60 10.05 -0.91 3.56
CA ALA A 60 9.88 -2.21 2.90
C ALA A 60 10.01 -2.14 1.36
N GLY A 61 10.20 -0.94 0.79
CA GLY A 61 10.30 -0.73 -0.66
C GLY A 61 9.00 -0.89 -1.43
N ILE A 62 7.86 -0.96 -0.74
CA ILE A 62 6.55 -1.24 -1.34
C ILE A 62 5.94 0.02 -1.95
N VAL A 63 6.19 1.17 -1.33
CA VAL A 63 5.73 2.48 -1.84
C VAL A 63 6.89 3.45 -1.97
N SER A 64 6.73 4.41 -2.87
CA SER A 64 7.70 5.48 -3.14
C SER A 64 7.03 6.86 -3.09
N GLY A 65 7.84 7.87 -2.77
CA GLY A 65 7.42 9.27 -2.82
C GLY A 65 7.30 9.80 -4.24
N LYS A 66 6.80 11.03 -4.38
CA LYS A 66 6.65 11.73 -5.67
C LYS A 66 7.84 12.64 -6.03
N GLY A 67 8.90 12.63 -5.23
CA GLY A 67 10.02 13.58 -5.34
C GLY A 67 9.97 14.64 -4.23
N ASP A 68 11.04 15.44 -4.12
CA ASP A 68 11.15 16.57 -3.18
C ASP A 68 10.89 16.23 -1.69
N GLY A 69 11.15 14.97 -1.32
CA GLY A 69 10.88 14.46 0.02
C GLY A 69 9.39 14.30 0.34
N ARG A 70 8.50 14.23 -0.67
CA ARG A 70 7.05 14.14 -0.49
C ARG A 70 6.50 12.76 -0.81
N PHE A 71 5.51 12.34 -0.02
CA PHE A 71 4.69 11.16 -0.30
C PHE A 71 3.37 11.49 -0.99
N ASP A 72 2.81 12.67 -0.72
CA ASP A 72 1.47 13.12 -1.11
C ASP A 72 0.35 12.20 -0.57
N PRO A 73 0.11 12.15 0.76
CA PRO A 73 -0.82 11.20 1.38
C PRO A 73 -2.27 11.35 0.89
N LYS A 74 -2.72 12.59 0.68
CA LYS A 74 -4.09 12.90 0.22
C LYS A 74 -4.23 12.86 -1.30
N GLY A 75 -3.14 12.65 -2.02
CA GLY A 75 -3.15 12.53 -3.47
C GLY A 75 -3.99 11.34 -3.93
N ASN A 76 -4.56 11.48 -5.13
CA ASN A 76 -5.37 10.42 -5.73
C ASN A 76 -4.50 9.23 -6.17
N ALA A 77 -5.02 8.04 -5.91
CA ALA A 77 -4.61 6.76 -6.47
C ALA A 77 -5.87 5.99 -6.89
N THR A 78 -5.77 5.09 -7.85
CA THR A 78 -6.85 4.17 -8.21
C THR A 78 -6.81 2.93 -7.31
N ARG A 79 -7.94 2.25 -7.16
CA ARG A 79 -7.97 0.96 -6.46
C ARG A 79 -7.22 -0.12 -7.22
N ALA A 80 -7.16 -0.03 -8.54
CA ALA A 80 -6.32 -0.88 -9.37
C ALA A 80 -4.83 -0.73 -9.02
N GLU A 81 -4.33 0.50 -8.86
CA GLU A 81 -2.95 0.75 -8.41
C GLU A 81 -2.69 0.16 -7.01
N ALA A 82 -3.64 0.31 -6.08
CA ALA A 82 -3.54 -0.33 -4.78
C ALA A 82 -3.47 -1.86 -4.88
N LEU A 83 -4.31 -2.46 -5.73
CA LEU A 83 -4.33 -3.90 -5.96
C LEU A 83 -3.03 -4.38 -6.59
N GLN A 84 -2.48 -3.63 -7.54
CA GLN A 84 -1.20 -3.95 -8.18
C GLN A 84 -0.07 -3.98 -7.14
N ILE A 85 -0.03 -3.00 -6.23
CA ILE A 85 0.96 -3.01 -5.14
C ILE A 85 0.77 -4.23 -4.24
N ILE A 86 -0.48 -4.56 -3.89
CA ILE A 86 -0.78 -5.77 -3.10
C ILE A 86 -0.29 -7.02 -3.84
N LEU A 87 -0.63 -7.18 -5.12
CA LEU A 87 -0.20 -8.33 -5.94
C LEU A 87 1.32 -8.43 -6.01
N ASN A 88 2.01 -7.31 -6.24
CA ASN A 88 3.48 -7.28 -6.25
C ASN A 88 4.06 -7.76 -4.90
N VAL A 89 3.49 -7.33 -3.77
CA VAL A 89 3.93 -7.78 -2.44
C VAL A 89 3.64 -9.27 -2.22
N LEU A 90 2.51 -9.77 -2.68
CA LEU A 90 2.15 -11.18 -2.58
C LEU A 90 3.06 -12.07 -3.45
N GLU A 91 3.46 -11.60 -4.63
CA GLU A 91 4.41 -12.31 -5.51
C GLU A 91 5.83 -12.36 -4.93
N LEU A 92 6.22 -11.35 -4.14
CA LEU A 92 7.51 -11.31 -3.45
C LEU A 92 7.58 -12.28 -2.25
N ASN A 93 6.46 -12.87 -1.85
CA ASN A 93 6.42 -13.92 -0.82
C ASN A 93 6.11 -15.30 -1.44
N PRO A 94 7.09 -16.24 -1.46
CA PRO A 94 6.91 -17.56 -2.08
C PRO A 94 5.74 -18.38 -1.52
N GLN A 95 5.35 -18.16 -0.25
CA GLN A 95 4.24 -18.87 0.38
C GLN A 95 2.88 -18.32 -0.06
N LEU A 96 2.77 -17.00 -0.21
CA LEU A 96 1.56 -16.35 -0.71
C LEU A 96 1.40 -16.53 -2.22
N LYS A 97 2.51 -16.53 -2.97
CA LYS A 97 2.50 -16.92 -4.39
C LYS A 97 1.92 -18.32 -4.58
N LYS A 98 2.33 -19.30 -3.77
CA LYS A 98 1.77 -20.66 -3.81
C LYS A 98 0.25 -20.69 -3.50
N LEU A 99 -0.22 -19.83 -2.59
CA LEU A 99 -1.65 -19.71 -2.28
C LEU A 99 -2.42 -19.13 -3.48
N LEU A 100 -1.88 -18.11 -4.15
CA LEU A 100 -2.49 -17.52 -5.34
C LEU A 100 -2.52 -18.50 -6.52
N ASP A 101 -1.41 -19.20 -6.76
CA ASP A 101 -1.30 -20.22 -7.80
C ASP A 101 -2.27 -21.41 -7.57
N SER A 102 -2.75 -21.62 -6.33
CA SER A 102 -3.73 -22.68 -6.00
C SER A 102 -5.19 -22.29 -6.19
N LEU A 103 -5.47 -21.00 -6.47
CA LEU A 103 -6.82 -20.47 -6.67
C LEU A 103 -7.20 -20.32 -8.16
N SER A 104 -6.21 -20.43 -9.06
CA SER A 104 -6.38 -20.52 -10.52
C SER A 104 -6.56 -21.97 -10.99
#